data_AF-A0A5M3WFH2-F1
#
_entry.id   AF-A0A5M3WFH2-F1
#
_cell.length_a   1.000
_cell.length_b   1.000
_cell.length_c   1.000
_cell.angle_alpha   90.00
_cell.angle_beta   90.00
_cell.angle_gamma   90.00
#
_symmetry.space_group_name_H-M   'P 1'
#
loop_
_entity.id
_entity.type
_entity.pdbx_description
1 polymer ?
#
loop_
_entity_poly.entity_id
_entity_poly.type
_entity_poly.pdbx_seq_one_letter_code
_entity_poly.pdbx_strand_id
1 'polypeptide(L)'
;MNQILEQQRAYERRQLTALGEELTARGITTVLLVDQNQRLALDVVDSKFRTRRIHVHLSFWWFYWGDQADERVSCLRLRKAALFVEAAAQAGWRDGEQADLIVDLRKIADAYHS
;
A
#
# COMPACT_ATOMS: atom_id res chain seq x y z
N MET A 1 16.90 -1.43 22.51
CA MET A 1 16.22 -1.54 21.21
C MET A 1 14.72 -1.62 21.50
N ASN A 2 13.89 -0.81 20.85
CA ASN A 2 12.50 -0.61 21.29
C ASN A 2 11.58 -1.71 20.72
N GLN A 3 11.18 -2.66 21.57
CA GLN A 3 10.39 -3.85 21.22
C GLN A 3 9.10 -3.52 20.44
N ILE A 4 8.49 -2.36 20.69
CA ILE A 4 7.29 -1.90 19.99
C ILE A 4 7.57 -1.63 18.50
N LEU A 5 8.70 -0.99 18.19
CA LEU A 5 9.07 -0.69 16.80
C LEU A 5 9.39 -1.97 16.01
N GLU A 6 10.00 -2.96 16.67
CA GLU A 6 10.27 -4.27 16.07
C GLU A 6 8.97 -5.02 15.77
N GLN A 7 8.01 -4.99 16.70
CA GLN A 7 6.69 -5.58 16.50
C GLN A 7 5.92 -4.90 15.35
N GLN A 8 5.98 -3.58 15.26
CA GLN A 8 5.37 -2.82 14.16
C GLN A 8 5.99 -3.23 12.82
N ARG A 9 7.33 -3.20 12.69
CA ARG A 9 8.03 -3.63 11.46
C ARG A 9 7.71 -5.08 11.08
N ALA A 10 7.67 -5.98 12.05
CA ALA A 10 7.29 -7.37 11.82
C ALA A 10 5.83 -7.50 11.32
N TYR A 11 4.94 -6.64 11.82
CA TYR A 11 3.56 -6.60 11.34
C TYR A 11 3.44 -6.02 9.93
N GLU A 12 4.11 -4.90 9.63
CA GLU A 12 4.19 -4.30 8.28
C GLU A 12 4.68 -5.31 7.26
N ARG A 13 5.79 -6.00 7.58
CA ARG A 13 6.35 -7.05 6.72
C ARG A 13 5.32 -8.14 6.45
N ARG A 14 4.64 -8.66 7.49
CA ARG A 14 3.61 -9.70 7.31
C ARG A 14 2.48 -9.24 6.42
N GLN A 15 2.00 -8.00 6.58
CA GLN A 15 0.92 -7.45 5.75
C GLN A 15 1.35 -7.28 4.28
N LEU A 16 2.54 -6.73 4.03
CA LEU A 16 3.05 -6.53 2.67
C LEU A 16 3.40 -7.85 1.98
N THR A 17 3.97 -8.82 2.70
CA THR A 17 4.20 -10.17 2.18
C THR A 17 2.88 -10.83 1.78
N ALA A 18 1.88 -10.81 2.66
CA ALA A 18 0.57 -11.41 2.36
C ALA A 18 -0.13 -10.73 1.17
N LEU A 19 0.00 -9.39 1.05
CA LEU A 19 -0.52 -8.67 -0.10
C LEU A 19 0.22 -9.07 -1.39
N GLY A 20 1.55 -9.16 -1.33
CA GLY A 20 2.39 -9.60 -2.46
C GLY A 20 2.04 -11.01 -2.94
N GLU A 21 1.81 -11.94 -2.01
CA GLU A 21 1.38 -13.31 -2.32
C GLU A 21 0.03 -13.34 -3.04
N GLU A 22 -0.97 -12.60 -2.54
CA GLU A 22 -2.28 -12.49 -3.18
C GLU A 22 -2.17 -11.86 -4.59
N LEU A 23 -1.39 -10.79 -4.75
CA LEU A 23 -1.19 -10.14 -6.05
C LEU A 23 -0.43 -11.04 -7.04
N THR A 24 0.60 -11.75 -6.58
CA THR A 24 1.36 -12.69 -7.41
C THR A 24 0.49 -13.84 -7.88
N ALA A 25 -0.39 -14.37 -7.03
CA ALA A 25 -1.37 -15.39 -7.40
C ALA A 25 -2.36 -14.93 -8.48
N ARG A 26 -2.52 -13.61 -8.68
CA ARG A 26 -3.34 -12.98 -9.73
C ARG A 26 -2.53 -12.58 -10.96
N GLY A 27 -1.23 -12.91 -11.00
CA GLY A 27 -0.35 -12.60 -12.12
C GLY A 27 0.24 -11.18 -12.10
N ILE A 28 0.10 -10.45 -10.99
CA ILE A 28 0.73 -9.14 -10.82
C ILE A 28 2.16 -9.32 -10.31
N THR A 29 3.15 -8.71 -10.98
CA THR A 29 4.54 -8.74 -10.52
C THR A 29 4.72 -7.83 -9.30
N THR A 30 5.23 -8.41 -8.21
CA THR A 30 5.50 -7.68 -6.96
C THR A 30 6.90 -7.96 -6.42
N VAL A 31 7.50 -6.97 -5.75
CA VAL A 31 8.80 -7.09 -5.09
C VAL A 31 8.74 -6.44 -3.71
N LEU A 32 9.00 -7.22 -2.66
CA LEU A 32 9.12 -6.69 -1.30
C LEU A 32 10.53 -6.12 -1.08
N LEU A 33 10.62 -4.87 -0.61
CA LEU A 33 11.88 -4.19 -0.39
C LEU A 33 11.85 -3.25 0.83
N VAL A 34 13.01 -2.69 1.13
CA VAL A 34 13.17 -1.54 2.04
C VAL A 34 13.60 -0.36 1.20
N ASP A 35 12.88 0.75 1.28
CA ASP A 35 13.18 1.94 0.49
C ASP A 35 14.33 2.78 1.04
N GLN A 36 14.66 3.86 0.33
CA GLN A 36 15.68 4.84 0.71
C GLN A 36 15.42 5.51 2.07
N ASN A 37 14.17 5.52 2.54
CA ASN A 37 13.74 6.08 3.81
C ASN A 37 13.70 5.02 4.94
N GLN A 38 14.26 3.83 4.70
CA GLN A 38 14.25 2.70 5.63
C GLN A 38 12.83 2.17 5.94
N ARG A 39 11.88 2.39 5.03
CA ARG A 39 10.49 1.93 5.16
C ARG A 39 10.29 0.65 4.35
N LEU A 40 9.56 -0.29 4.95
CA LEU A 40 9.12 -1.49 4.26
C LEU A 40 8.09 -1.13 3.20
N ALA A 41 8.23 -1.72 2.02
CA ALA A 41 7.32 -1.47 0.92
C ALA A 41 7.22 -2.64 -0.06
N LEU A 42 6.12 -2.67 -0.80
CA LEU A 42 5.87 -3.63 -1.87
C LEU A 42 5.79 -2.86 -3.19
N ASP A 43 6.79 -3.02 -4.04
CA ASP A 43 6.75 -2.50 -5.40
C ASP A 43 5.82 -3.37 -6.24
N VAL A 44 4.88 -2.74 -6.96
CA VAL A 44 3.87 -3.39 -7.79
C VAL A 44 3.93 -2.81 -9.20
N VAL A 45 4.09 -3.69 -10.19
CA VAL A 45 4.17 -3.29 -11.61
C VAL A 45 2.77 -3.27 -12.23
N ASP A 46 2.43 -2.19 -12.93
CA ASP A 46 1.16 -2.07 -13.67
C ASP A 46 1.24 -2.64 -15.09
N SER A 47 0.09 -2.59 -15.78
CA SER A 47 -0.07 -3.01 -17.18
C SER A 47 0.80 -2.23 -18.19
N LYS A 48 1.40 -1.10 -17.78
CA LYS A 48 2.29 -0.26 -18.59
C LYS A 48 3.76 -0.34 -18.13
N PHE A 49 4.11 -1.36 -17.34
CA PHE A 49 5.45 -1.56 -16.78
C PHE A 49 5.95 -0.42 -15.87
N ARG A 50 5.05 0.37 -15.30
CA ARG A 50 5.37 1.36 -14.28
C ARG A 50 5.27 0.69 -12.92
N THR A 51 6.21 1.01 -12.05
CA THR A 51 6.22 0.51 -10.67
C THR A 51 5.63 1.55 -9.75
N ARG A 52 4.75 1.12 -8.84
CA ARG A 52 4.24 1.93 -7.73
C ARG A 52 4.53 1.22 -6.42
N ARG A 53 4.90 1.99 -5.41
CA ARG A 53 5.29 1.46 -4.11
C ARG A 53 4.10 1.49 -3.16
N ILE A 54 3.72 0.32 -2.66
CA ILE A 54 2.69 0.18 -1.64
C ILE A 54 3.33 0.12 -0.27
N HIS A 55 2.83 0.96 0.64
CA HIS A 55 3.22 0.99 2.04
C HIS A 55 2.06 0.61 2.94
N VAL A 56 2.35 0.32 4.21
CA VAL A 56 1.34 0.13 5.26
C VAL A 56 1.33 1.34 6.17
N HIS A 57 0.14 1.89 6.42
CA HIS A 57 -0.06 2.91 7.44
C HIS A 57 -0.80 2.29 8.63
N LEU A 58 -0.05 1.82 9.64
CA LEU A 58 -0.62 1.05 10.76
C LEU A 58 -1.66 1.80 11.58
N SER A 59 -1.50 3.11 11.81
CA SER A 59 -2.46 3.88 12.62
C SER A 59 -3.87 3.94 12.01
N PHE A 60 -3.98 3.78 10.69
CA PHE A 60 -5.26 3.80 9.96
C PHE A 60 -5.59 2.46 9.31
N TRP A 61 -4.73 1.44 9.49
CA TRP A 61 -4.89 0.12 8.89
C TRP A 61 -5.08 0.17 7.37
N TRP A 62 -4.25 0.94 6.68
CA TRP A 62 -4.29 1.09 5.22
C TRP A 62 -3.07 0.50 4.54
N PHE A 63 -3.30 -0.07 3.37
CA PHE A 63 -2.32 -0.04 2.28
C PHE A 63 -2.50 1.26 1.50
N TYR A 64 -1.41 1.87 1.06
CA TYR A 64 -1.48 3.09 0.25
C TYR A 64 -0.31 3.21 -0.73
N TRP A 65 -0.51 3.90 -1.84
CA TRP A 65 0.49 4.10 -2.92
C TRP A 65 0.46 5.51 -3.54
N GLY A 66 -0.08 6.47 -2.79
CA GLY A 66 -0.13 7.88 -3.13
C GLY A 66 -0.89 8.66 -2.06
N ASP A 67 -1.22 9.91 -2.38
CA ASP A 67 -1.86 10.85 -1.47
C ASP A 67 -3.38 10.99 -1.71
N GLN A 68 -3.88 10.46 -2.81
CA GLN A 68 -5.30 10.56 -3.16
C GLN A 68 -6.16 9.54 -2.43
N ALA A 69 -7.46 9.84 -2.32
CA ALA A 69 -8.40 9.01 -1.58
C ALA A 69 -8.62 7.63 -2.23
N ASP A 70 -8.45 7.54 -3.55
CA ASP A 70 -8.50 6.32 -4.35
C ASP A 70 -7.16 5.55 -4.35
N GLU A 71 -6.10 6.09 -3.75
CA GLU A 71 -4.77 5.47 -3.68
C GLU A 71 -4.50 4.81 -2.32
N ARG A 72 -5.57 4.45 -1.60
CA ARG A 72 -5.53 3.74 -0.32
C ARG A 72 -6.68 2.75 -0.17
N VAL A 73 -6.43 1.67 0.56
CA VAL A 73 -7.43 0.64 0.87
C VAL A 73 -7.15 0.00 2.23
N SER A 74 -8.19 -0.45 2.94
CA SER A 74 -8.02 -1.12 4.24
C SER A 74 -7.22 -2.41 4.13
N CYS A 75 -6.18 -2.57 4.97
CA CYS A 75 -5.40 -3.81 5.08
C CYS A 75 -6.08 -4.90 5.93
N LEU A 76 -7.16 -4.57 6.65
CA LEU A 76 -7.92 -5.55 7.47
C LEU A 76 -8.66 -6.58 6.62
N ARG A 77 -8.91 -6.28 5.34
CA ARG A 77 -9.58 -7.17 4.38
C ARG A 77 -8.66 -7.50 3.23
N LEU A 78 -7.63 -8.30 3.49
CA LEU A 78 -6.54 -8.60 2.56
C LEU A 78 -7.01 -8.92 1.13
N ARG A 79 -7.95 -9.86 0.95
CA ARG A 79 -8.45 -10.23 -0.38
C ARG A 79 -9.13 -9.07 -1.11
N LYS A 80 -9.88 -8.23 -0.38
CA LYS A 80 -10.51 -7.04 -0.95
C LYS A 80 -9.46 -5.99 -1.31
N ALA A 81 -8.43 -5.83 -0.48
CA ALA A 81 -7.31 -4.94 -0.77
C ALA A 81 -6.55 -5.39 -2.03
N ALA A 82 -6.26 -6.69 -2.17
CA ALA A 82 -5.61 -7.23 -3.35
C ALA A 82 -6.42 -6.98 -4.62
N LEU A 83 -7.73 -7.18 -4.61
CA LEU A 83 -8.61 -6.88 -5.75
C LEU A 83 -8.56 -5.39 -6.14
N PHE A 84 -8.51 -4.50 -5.14
CA PHE A 84 -8.47 -3.06 -5.39
C PHE A 84 -7.13 -2.62 -5.99
N VAL A 85 -6.03 -3.14 -5.45
CA VAL A 85 -4.68 -2.89 -5.97
C VAL A 85 -4.52 -3.49 -7.37
N GLU A 86 -5.00 -4.70 -7.60
CA GLU A 86 -5.02 -5.34 -8.92
C GLU A 86 -5.78 -4.49 -9.93
N ALA A 87 -7.00 -4.03 -9.59
CA ALA A 87 -7.78 -3.19 -10.48
C ALA A 87 -7.04 -1.89 -10.84
N ALA A 88 -6.36 -1.27 -9.86
CA ALA A 88 -5.56 -0.08 -10.10
C ALA A 88 -4.31 -0.37 -10.96
N ALA A 89 -3.62 -1.50 -10.73
CA ALA A 89 -2.50 -1.95 -11.57
C ALA A 89 -2.94 -2.23 -13.01
N GLN A 90 -4.15 -2.76 -13.20
CA GLN A 90 -4.65 -3.10 -14.53
C GLN A 90 -5.09 -1.85 -15.29
N ALA A 91 -5.74 -0.91 -14.61
CA ALA A 91 -6.04 0.42 -15.15
C ALA A 91 -4.75 1.20 -15.50
N GLY A 92 -3.66 0.91 -14.79
CA GLY A 92 -2.41 1.62 -14.85
C GLY A 92 -2.32 2.68 -13.76
N TRP A 93 -1.14 2.82 -13.17
CA TRP A 93 -0.86 3.85 -12.18
C TRP A 93 -1.08 5.26 -12.72
N ARG A 94 -1.30 6.22 -11.82
CA ARG A 94 -1.36 7.64 -12.20
C ARG A 94 0.02 8.09 -12.71
N ASP A 95 0.04 8.91 -13.75
CA ASP A 95 1.27 9.55 -14.24
C ASP A 95 1.80 10.57 -13.23
N GLY A 96 3.13 10.71 -13.18
CA GLY A 96 3.82 11.65 -12.29
C GLY A 96 4.44 10.98 -11.06
N GLU A 97 5.07 11.81 -10.23
CA GLU A 97 5.76 11.36 -9.02
C GLU A 97 4.78 10.78 -7.99
N GLN A 98 5.19 9.71 -7.32
CA GLN A 98 4.44 9.16 -6.21
C GLN A 98 4.60 10.08 -5.00
N ALA A 99 3.56 10.86 -4.70
CA ALA A 99 3.49 11.61 -3.46
C ALA A 99 3.37 10.67 -2.25
N ASP A 100 3.99 11.06 -1.14
CA ASP A 100 3.83 10.36 0.13
C ASP A 100 2.46 10.72 0.75
N LEU A 101 1.86 9.79 1.48
CA LEU A 101 0.56 10.04 2.12
C LEU A 101 0.69 11.09 3.22
N ILE A 102 0.12 12.27 2.97
CA ILE A 102 -0.03 13.31 3.99
C ILE A 102 -1.41 13.16 4.63
N VAL A 103 -1.44 12.61 5.85
CA VAL A 103 -2.69 12.47 6.59
C VAL A 103 -3.04 13.79 7.29
N ASP A 104 -3.94 14.57 6.68
CA ASP A 104 -4.62 15.67 7.35
C ASP A 104 -5.87 15.13 8.06
N LEU A 105 -5.81 15.05 9.40
CA LEU A 105 -6.93 14.59 10.24
C LEU A 105 -8.21 15.39 10.00
N ARG A 106 -8.12 16.64 9.53
CA ARG A 106 -9.29 17.48 9.21
C ARG A 106 -10.05 16.97 7.98
N LYS A 107 -9.37 16.29 7.05
CA LYS A 107 -9.94 15.75 5.81
C LYS A 107 -10.43 14.30 5.94
N ILE A 108 -10.07 13.60 7.02
CA ILE A 108 -10.51 12.21 7.26
C ILE A 108 -11.98 12.17 7.69
N ALA A 109 -12.48 13.19 8.39
CA ALA A 109 -13.88 13.28 8.79
C ALA A 109 -14.84 13.22 7.57
N ASP A 110 -14.44 13.79 6.43
CA ASP A 110 -15.25 13.80 5.22
C ASP A 110 -15.34 12.43 4.54
N ALA A 111 -14.29 11.59 4.64
CA ALA A 111 -14.24 10.27 4.00
C ALA A 111 -15.11 9.19 4.70
N TYR A 112 -15.58 9.46 5.92
CA TYR A 112 -16.47 8.59 6.68
C TYR A 112 -17.92 9.09 6.75
N HIS A 113 -18.24 10.18 6.04
CA HIS A 113 -19.57 10.80 6.03
C HIS A 113 -20.42 10.53 4.78
N SER A 114 -19.99 9.64 3.88
CA SER A 114 -20.69 9.29 2.62
C SER A 114 -21.06 7.81 2.53
#